data_AF-A0A382PA66-F1
#
_entry.id   AF-A0A382PA66-F1
#
_cell.length_a   1.000
_cell.length_b   1.000
_cell.length_c   1.000
_cell.angle_alpha   90.00
_cell.angle_beta   90.00
_cell.angle_gamma   90.00
#
_symmetry.space_group_name_H-M   'P 1'
#
loop_
_entity.id
_entity.type
_entity.pdbx_description
1 polymer ?
#
loop_
_entity_poly.entity_id
_entity_poly.type
_entity_poly.pdbx_seq_one_letter_code
_entity_poly.pdbx_strand_id
1 'polypeptide(L)'
;MNPSEINLEDQESNLQYQLLTIPKHAVVQINNIGDGYTQGDINVDGIVNVNDIVAVVNMILAGEYNLFADLNVDEIVNVNDIVAIINIILD
;
A
#
# COMPACT_ATOMS: atom_id res chain seq x y z
N MET A 1 18.19 -7.41 27.51
CA MET A 1 16.90 -7.47 26.82
C MET A 1 17.21 -7.52 25.34
N ASN A 2 16.85 -8.60 24.67
CA ASN A 2 16.98 -8.72 23.22
C ASN A 2 15.90 -7.81 22.61
N PRO A 3 16.20 -6.90 21.67
CA PRO A 3 15.15 -6.20 20.96
C PRO A 3 14.35 -7.24 20.18
N SER A 4 13.04 -7.25 20.38
CA SER A 4 12.10 -8.14 19.70
C SER A 4 12.32 -8.02 18.18
N GLU A 5 12.74 -9.12 17.55
CA GLU A 5 12.83 -9.18 16.09
C GLU A 5 11.43 -8.99 15.51
N ILE A 6 11.28 -8.01 14.63
CA ILE A 6 10.06 -7.81 13.85
C ILE A 6 10.07 -8.90 12.79
N ASN A 7 9.19 -9.89 12.93
CA ASN A 7 8.98 -10.91 11.91
C ASN A 7 8.16 -10.31 10.75
N LEU A 8 8.73 -10.30 9.54
CA LEU A 8 8.12 -9.74 8.33
C LEU A 8 7.71 -10.82 7.31
N GLU A 9 7.52 -12.08 7.73
CA GLU A 9 7.31 -13.20 6.80
C GLU A 9 5.95 -13.29 6.10
N ASP A 10 5.03 -12.37 6.32
CA ASP A 10 3.72 -12.44 5.67
C ASP A 10 3.58 -11.34 4.60
N GLN A 11 3.86 -11.72 3.35
CA GLN A 11 3.08 -11.45 2.12
C GLN A 11 3.98 -11.32 0.88
N GLU A 12 3.53 -11.94 -0.21
CA GLU A 12 4.25 -12.23 -1.44
C GLU A 12 4.85 -10.98 -2.13
N SER A 13 6.13 -10.73 -1.88
CA SER A 13 7.03 -10.21 -2.91
C SER A 13 8.41 -10.82 -2.69
N ASN A 14 8.97 -11.42 -3.72
CA ASN A 14 10.32 -11.98 -3.69
C ASN A 14 11.36 -10.84 -3.69
N LEU A 15 11.30 -9.96 -2.69
CA LEU A 15 12.29 -8.91 -2.48
C LEU A 15 13.39 -9.51 -1.61
N GLN A 16 14.45 -9.99 -2.27
CA GLN A 16 15.70 -10.35 -1.60
C GLN A 16 16.31 -9.09 -1.01
N TYR A 17 16.10 -8.84 0.29
CA TYR A 17 16.78 -7.79 1.01
C TYR A 17 18.26 -8.16 1.20
N GLN A 18 19.17 -7.38 0.62
CA GLN A 18 20.60 -7.52 0.89
C GLN A 18 21.02 -6.52 1.97
N LEU A 19 21.51 -7.01 3.11
CA LEU A 19 22.04 -6.16 4.18
C LEU A 19 23.34 -5.49 3.70
N LEU A 20 23.30 -4.19 3.40
CA LEU A 20 24.48 -3.44 2.97
C LEU A 20 25.26 -2.94 4.20
N THR A 21 26.50 -3.42 4.37
CA THR A 21 27.44 -2.77 5.32
C THR A 21 27.95 -1.49 4.67
N ILE A 22 27.38 -0.35 5.06
CA ILE A 22 27.73 0.96 4.51
C ILE A 22 28.94 1.52 5.26
N PRO A 23 30.09 1.75 4.60
CA PRO A 23 31.25 2.33 5.26
C PRO A 23 30.97 3.76 5.75
N LYS A 24 31.66 4.16 6.83
CA LYS A 24 31.54 5.52 7.36
C LYS A 24 31.90 6.53 6.26
N HIS A 25 30.97 7.45 5.99
CA HIS A 25 31.01 8.47 4.93
C HIS A 25 30.72 7.98 3.49
N ALA A 26 30.22 6.76 3.29
CA ALA A 26 29.69 6.38 1.98
C ALA A 26 28.37 7.10 1.68
N VAL A 27 28.20 7.46 0.41
CA VAL A 27 26.94 7.97 -0.13
C VAL A 27 26.19 6.79 -0.75
N VAL A 28 25.01 6.50 -0.22
CA VAL A 28 24.09 5.52 -0.83
C VAL A 28 23.11 6.28 -1.71
N GLN A 29 23.08 5.94 -3.01
CA GLN A 29 21.98 6.31 -3.89
C GLN A 29 21.06 5.11 -4.02
N ILE A 30 19.81 5.24 -3.56
CA ILE A 30 18.75 4.28 -3.85
C ILE A 30 18.03 4.80 -5.10
N ASN A 31 18.30 4.17 -6.24
CA ASN A 31 17.80 4.60 -7.55
C ASN A 31 16.41 4.04 -7.88
N ASN A 32 15.90 3.12 -7.05
CA ASN A 32 14.60 2.50 -7.23
C ASN A 32 13.99 2.23 -5.86
N ILE A 33 13.53 3.30 -5.22
CA ILE A 33 12.55 3.17 -4.14
C ILE A 33 11.28 2.89 -4.93
N GLY A 34 10.92 1.61 -5.10
CA GLY A 34 9.80 1.21 -5.94
C GLY A 34 8.61 2.11 -5.66
N ASP A 35 7.96 2.58 -6.71
CA ASP A 35 6.89 3.58 -6.73
C ASP A 35 5.75 3.12 -5.81
N GLY A 36 5.94 3.32 -4.50
CA GLY A 36 5.43 2.40 -3.47
C GLY A 36 3.95 2.57 -3.15
N TYR A 37 3.21 3.22 -4.03
CA TYR A 37 1.80 3.46 -3.91
C TYR A 37 1.25 3.93 -5.26
N THR A 38 0.45 3.08 -5.90
CA THR A 38 -0.41 3.52 -7.00
C THR A 38 -1.73 3.96 -6.39
N GLN A 39 -2.14 5.20 -6.62
CA GLN A 39 -3.40 5.69 -6.08
C GLN A 39 -4.56 4.83 -6.59
N GLY A 40 -5.35 4.27 -5.68
CA GLY A 40 -6.47 3.37 -6.00
C GLY A 40 -6.10 1.87 -6.05
N ASP A 41 -4.83 1.50 -5.91
CA ASP A 41 -4.38 0.10 -5.73
C ASP A 41 -4.50 -0.29 -4.25
N ILE A 42 -5.73 -0.60 -3.84
CA ILE A 42 -6.11 -0.86 -2.44
C ILE A 42 -5.73 -2.28 -2.04
N ASN A 43 -5.76 -3.24 -2.97
CA ASN A 43 -5.35 -4.61 -2.69
C ASN A 43 -3.84 -4.86 -2.86
N VAL A 44 -3.10 -3.85 -3.33
CA VAL A 44 -1.63 -3.84 -3.48
C VAL A 44 -1.15 -4.93 -4.44
N ASP A 45 -1.94 -5.23 -5.46
CA ASP A 45 -1.56 -6.19 -6.51
C ASP A 45 -0.82 -5.53 -7.69
N GLY A 46 -0.68 -4.20 -7.65
CA GLY A 46 -0.01 -3.40 -8.67
C GLY A 46 -0.90 -3.00 -9.85
N ILE A 47 -2.20 -3.31 -9.83
CA ILE A 47 -3.13 -3.03 -10.91
C ILE A 47 -4.43 -2.44 -10.36
N VAL A 48 -4.68 -1.16 -10.64
CA VAL A 48 -5.96 -0.53 -10.27
C VAL A 48 -7.09 -1.08 -11.13
N ASN A 49 -7.98 -1.88 -10.54
CA ASN A 49 -9.11 -2.51 -11.20
C ASN A 49 -10.29 -2.77 -10.24
N VAL A 50 -11.27 -3.56 -10.69
CA VAL A 50 -12.47 -3.87 -9.89
C VAL A 50 -12.17 -4.58 -8.57
N ASN A 51 -11.03 -5.27 -8.45
CA ASN A 51 -10.62 -5.94 -7.22
C ASN A 51 -10.31 -4.94 -6.09
N ASP A 52 -9.83 -3.74 -6.40
CA ASP A 52 -9.64 -2.66 -5.41
C ASP A 52 -10.97 -2.17 -4.86
N ILE A 53 -11.98 -2.07 -5.72
CA ILE A 53 -13.37 -1.77 -5.30
C ILE A 53 -13.87 -2.85 -4.35
N VAL A 54 -13.62 -4.13 -4.65
CA VAL A 54 -14.00 -5.24 -3.76
C VAL A 54 -13.30 -5.12 -2.41
N ALA A 55 -12.02 -4.71 -2.37
CA ALA A 55 -11.29 -4.47 -1.13
C ALA A 55 -11.94 -3.35 -0.29
N VAL A 56 -12.31 -2.22 -0.90
CA VAL A 56 -13.01 -1.13 -0.20
C VAL A 56 -14.39 -1.56 0.28
N VAL A 57 -15.16 -2.32 -0.52
CA VAL A 57 -16.46 -2.86 -0.09
C VAL A 57 -16.31 -3.74 1.16
N ASN A 58 -15.28 -4.58 1.22
CA ASN A 58 -15.02 -5.41 2.39
C ASN A 58 -14.72 -4.56 3.63
N MET A 59 -13.94 -3.49 3.50
CA MET A 59 -13.66 -2.55 4.60
C MET A 59 -14.95 -1.85 5.08
N ILE A 60 -15.80 -1.39 4.17
CA ILE A 60 -17.10 -0.79 4.50
C ILE A 60 -17.98 -1.77 5.28
N LEU A 61 -18.06 -3.03 4.83
CA LEU A 61 -18.84 -4.07 5.49
C LEU A 61 -18.29 -4.45 6.86
N ALA A 62 -16.96 -4.36 7.05
CA ALA A 62 -16.30 -4.56 8.33
C ALA A 62 -16.36 -3.34 9.27
N GLY A 63 -16.76 -2.16 8.75
CA GLY A 63 -16.69 -0.90 9.48
C GLY A 63 -15.25 -0.45 9.76
N GLU A 64 -14.31 -0.83 8.89
CA GLU A 64 -12.89 -0.55 9.02
C GLU A 64 -12.53 0.74 8.29
N TYR A 65 -11.74 1.58 8.98
CA TYR A 65 -11.11 2.74 8.36
C TYR A 65 -9.71 2.38 7.86
N ASN A 66 -9.37 2.86 6.66
CA ASN A 66 -8.04 2.75 6.08
C ASN A 66 -7.69 4.05 5.37
N LEU A 67 -6.57 4.65 5.74
CA LEU A 67 -6.07 5.91 5.17
C LEU A 67 -5.87 5.85 3.65
N PHE A 68 -5.50 4.70 3.11
CA PHE A 68 -5.29 4.52 1.67
C PHE A 68 -6.61 4.29 0.91
N ALA A 69 -7.66 3.83 1.60
CA ALA A 69 -8.99 3.66 1.03
C ALA A 69 -9.86 4.94 1.13
N ASP A 70 -9.49 5.91 1.97
CA ASP A 70 -10.12 7.23 2.10
C ASP A 70 -9.58 8.19 1.02
N LEU A 71 -10.09 8.03 -0.20
CA LEU A 71 -9.59 8.70 -1.39
C LEU A 71 -10.14 10.12 -1.54
N ASN A 72 -11.28 10.42 -0.94
CA ASN A 72 -11.83 11.78 -0.91
C ASN A 72 -11.38 12.58 0.33
N VAL A 73 -10.65 11.94 1.26
CA VAL A 73 -10.04 12.54 2.47
C VAL A 73 -11.09 13.20 3.38
N ASP A 74 -12.25 12.54 3.51
CA ASP A 74 -13.33 12.97 4.40
C ASP A 74 -13.33 12.24 5.76
N GLU A 75 -12.30 11.43 6.01
CA GLU A 75 -12.10 10.60 7.20
C GLU A 75 -13.14 9.46 7.33
N ILE A 76 -13.86 9.12 6.25
CA ILE A 76 -14.88 8.07 6.23
C ILE A 76 -14.72 7.18 4.99
N VAL A 77 -14.27 5.94 5.17
CA VAL A 77 -14.31 4.95 4.09
C VAL A 77 -15.77 4.56 3.77
N ASN A 78 -16.27 5.00 2.62
CA ASN A 78 -17.63 4.76 2.17
C ASN A 78 -17.76 4.67 0.64
N VAL A 79 -19.00 4.72 0.13
CA VAL A 79 -19.27 4.63 -1.32
C VAL A 79 -18.64 5.76 -2.13
N ASN A 80 -18.36 6.91 -1.53
CA ASN A 80 -17.70 8.02 -2.21
C ASN A 80 -16.26 7.67 -2.61
N ASP A 81 -15.55 6.87 -1.82
CA ASP A 81 -14.21 6.39 -2.16
C ASP A 81 -14.24 5.39 -3.31
N ILE A 82 -15.27 4.53 -3.35
CA ILE A 82 -15.49 3.63 -4.49
C ILE A 82 -15.69 4.44 -5.78
N VAL A 83 -16.44 5.55 -5.72
CA VAL A 83 -16.61 6.44 -6.87
C VAL A 83 -15.26 7.04 -7.30
N ALA A 84 -14.38 7.38 -6.35
CA ALA A 84 -13.04 7.84 -6.68
C ALA A 84 -12.20 6.76 -7.40
N ILE A 85 -12.25 5.50 -6.97
CA ILE A 85 -11.58 4.38 -7.68
C ILE A 85 -12.15 4.20 -9.09
N ILE A 86 -13.47 4.28 -9.25
CA ILE A 86 -14.11 4.17 -10.56
C ILE A 86 -13.62 5.28 -11.50
N ASN A 87 -13.48 6.51 -11.01
CA ASN A 87 -12.94 7.60 -11.82
C ASN A 87 -11.50 7.31 -12.25
N ILE A 88 -10.65 6.78 -11.36
CA ILE A 88 -9.28 6.37 -11.69
C ILE A 88 -9.25 5.27 -12.76
N ILE A 89 -10.16 4.29 -12.70
CA ILE A 89 -10.26 3.20 -13.69
C ILE A 89 -10.72 3.71 -15.08
N LEU A 90 -11.46 4.81 -15.13
CA LEU A 90 -12.07 5.33 -16.36
C LEU A 90 -11.21 6.38 -17.09
N ASP A 91 -10.18 6.93 -16.43
CA ASP A 91 -9.22 7.88 -17.00
C ASP A 91 -8.17 7.19 -17.91
#